data_AF-A0A3D1ID92-F1
#
_entry.id   AF-A0A3D1ID92-F1
#
_cell.length_a   1.000
_cell.length_b   1.000
_cell.length_c   1.000
_cell.angle_alpha   90.00
_cell.angle_beta   90.00
_cell.angle_gamma   90.00
#
_symmetry.space_group_name_H-M   'P 1'
#
loop_
_entity.id
_entity.type
_entity.pdbx_description
1 polymer ?
#
loop_
_entity_poly.entity_id
_entity_poly.type
_entity_poly.pdbx_seq_one_letter_code
_entity_poly.pdbx_strand_id
1 'polypeptide(L)'
;MGNWFSIRQDTQRAPLRSLAAEHLKRCPLCGALNAVRNEECFVCRWHGAFDHDAERIEHSLSELVDRCPELASAMARPRASAKAAKPSLWSRLGRWFRKRIDLSA
;
A
#
# COMPACT_ATOMS: atom_id res chain seq x y z
N MET A 1 -20.59 1.96 -31.10
CA MET A 1 -20.11 0.72 -30.45
C MET A 1 -19.33 1.15 -29.22
N GLY A 2 -19.99 1.09 -28.06
CA GLY A 2 -19.53 1.68 -26.80
C GLY A 2 -18.34 0.94 -26.22
N ASN A 3 -17.38 1.70 -25.72
CA ASN A 3 -16.08 1.25 -25.23
C ASN A 3 -16.24 0.54 -23.86
N TRP A 4 -15.88 -0.74 -23.78
CA TRP A 4 -16.05 -1.60 -22.59
C TRP A 4 -14.96 -1.41 -21.50
N PHE A 5 -14.32 -0.24 -21.42
CA PHE A 5 -13.13 -0.01 -20.59
C PHE A 5 -13.38 0.58 -19.18
N SER A 6 -14.58 0.45 -18.60
CA SER A 6 -14.93 1.14 -17.33
C SER A 6 -15.09 0.27 -16.07
N ILE A 7 -14.70 -1.01 -16.06
CA ILE A 7 -15.07 -1.92 -14.93
C ILE A 7 -13.92 -2.21 -13.94
N ARG A 8 -12.71 -1.63 -14.10
CA ARG A 8 -11.53 -2.01 -13.26
C ARG A 8 -10.93 -0.92 -12.35
N GLN A 9 -11.66 0.11 -11.96
CA GLN A 9 -11.12 1.18 -11.08
C GLN A 9 -11.68 1.22 -9.65
N ASP A 10 -12.78 0.52 -9.34
CA ASP A 10 -13.42 0.68 -8.02
C ASP A 10 -12.79 -0.14 -6.88
N THR A 11 -12.15 -1.28 -7.16
CA THR A 11 -11.64 -2.16 -6.11
C THR A 11 -10.30 -1.72 -5.50
N GLN A 12 -9.60 -0.74 -6.09
CA GLN A 12 -8.32 -0.23 -5.57
C GLN A 12 -8.43 1.05 -4.71
N ARG A 13 -9.60 1.69 -4.64
CA ARG A 13 -9.78 2.92 -3.85
C ARG A 13 -9.94 2.67 -2.35
N ALA A 14 -10.66 1.62 -1.95
CA ALA A 14 -10.93 1.33 -0.54
C ALA A 14 -9.69 1.05 0.33
N PRO A 15 -8.66 0.31 -0.13
CA PRO A 15 -7.47 0.06 0.69
C PRO A 15 -6.65 1.32 0.98
N LEU A 16 -6.59 2.26 0.02
CA LEU A 16 -5.79 3.48 0.16
C LEU A 16 -6.36 4.42 1.21
N ARG A 17 -7.68 4.42 1.40
CA ARG A 17 -8.40 5.26 2.37
C ARG A 17 -8.01 4.95 3.81
N SER A 18 -8.18 3.69 4.22
CA SER A 18 -7.81 3.24 5.58
C SER A 18 -6.32 3.47 5.86
N LEU A 19 -5.46 3.11 4.91
CA LEU A 19 -4.01 3.25 5.05
C LEU A 19 -3.54 4.71 5.14
N ALA A 20 -4.23 5.63 4.45
CA ALA A 20 -3.87 7.04 4.47
C ALA A 20 -4.16 7.67 5.83
N ALA A 21 -5.36 7.46 6.38
CA ALA A 21 -5.75 8.02 7.67
C ALA A 21 -4.91 7.46 8.84
N GLU A 22 -4.47 6.20 8.75
CA GLU A 22 -3.66 5.55 9.79
C GLU A 22 -2.18 5.99 9.80
N HIS A 23 -1.65 6.43 8.65
CA HIS A 23 -0.22 6.68 8.50
C HIS A 23 0.16 8.11 8.15
N LEU A 24 -0.83 8.95 7.83
CA LEU A 24 -0.63 10.34 7.45
C LEU A 24 -1.36 11.27 8.43
N LYS A 25 -0.87 12.50 8.48
CA LYS A 25 -1.49 13.63 9.18
C LYS A 25 -1.33 14.89 8.35
N ARG A 26 -2.26 15.83 8.47
CA ARG A 26 -2.27 17.05 7.66
C ARG A 26 -1.86 18.26 8.50
N CYS A 27 -0.93 19.06 7.97
CA CYS A 27 -0.51 20.29 8.64
C CYS A 27 -1.65 21.32 8.61
N PRO A 28 -2.06 21.90 9.75
CA PRO A 28 -3.14 22.88 9.78
C PRO A 28 -2.73 24.23 9.16
N LEU A 29 -1.43 24.53 9.10
CA LEU A 29 -0.93 25.81 8.57
C LEU A 29 -0.79 25.80 7.06
N CYS A 30 -0.11 24.79 6.50
CA CYS A 30 0.21 24.76 5.08
C CYS A 30 -0.52 23.66 4.30
N GLY A 31 -1.33 22.82 4.95
CA GLY A 31 -2.07 21.74 4.32
C GLY A 31 -1.24 20.53 3.88
N ALA A 32 0.08 20.52 4.10
CA ALA A 32 0.94 19.43 3.69
C ALA A 32 0.61 18.11 4.41
N LEU A 33 0.58 17.01 3.66
CA LEU A 33 0.49 15.65 4.18
C LEU A 33 1.84 15.19 4.72
N ASN A 34 1.88 14.83 5.99
CA ASN A 34 3.06 14.38 6.72
C ASN A 34 2.88 12.93 7.15
N ALA A 35 3.96 12.17 7.27
CA ALA A 35 3.89 10.87 7.94
C ALA A 35 3.57 11.08 9.43
N VAL A 36 2.79 10.19 10.04
CA VAL A 36 2.36 10.34 11.44
C VAL A 36 3.56 10.47 12.40
N ARG A 37 4.67 9.79 12.06
CA ARG A 37 5.93 9.79 12.80
C ARG A 37 6.72 11.10 12.74
N ASN A 38 6.41 12.01 11.82
CA ASN A 38 7.13 13.28 11.72
C ASN A 38 6.69 14.19 12.85
N GLU A 39 7.58 14.61 13.73
CA GLU A 39 7.21 15.48 14.87
C GLU A 39 6.83 16.90 14.45
N GLU A 40 7.28 17.31 13.26
CA GLU A 40 7.05 18.63 12.68
C GLU A 40 6.64 18.54 11.21
N CYS A 41 6.10 19.63 10.68
CA CYS A 41 5.79 19.73 9.27
C CYS A 41 7.08 19.83 8.46
N PHE A 42 7.33 18.90 7.52
CA PHE A 42 8.53 18.95 6.68
C PHE A 42 8.58 20.16 5.73
N VAL A 43 7.43 20.83 5.51
CA VAL A 43 7.32 22.02 4.66
C VAL A 43 7.51 23.29 5.46
N CYS A 44 6.62 23.57 6.42
CA CYS A 44 6.60 24.85 7.13
C CYS A 44 7.17 24.81 8.55
N ARG A 45 7.73 23.66 8.97
CA ARG A 45 8.30 23.47 10.32
C ARG A 45 7.30 23.65 11.48
N TRP A 46 6.00 23.58 11.20
CA TRP A 46 4.97 23.62 12.26
C TRP A 46 5.19 22.49 13.28
N HIS A 47 5.19 22.84 14.56
CA HIS A 47 5.16 21.94 15.69
C HIS A 47 3.85 22.10 16.45
N GLY A 48 3.22 20.99 16.82
CA GLY A 48 1.98 21.01 17.60
C GLY A 48 0.96 20.00 17.10
N ALA A 49 -0.32 20.30 17.32
CA ALA A 49 -1.41 19.45 16.86
C ALA A 49 -1.51 19.46 15.33
N PHE A 50 -1.70 18.27 14.76
CA PHE A 50 -1.99 18.08 13.34
C PHE A 50 -3.44 17.67 13.13
N ASP A 51 -3.95 17.94 11.94
CA ASP A 51 -5.27 17.48 11.50
C ASP A 51 -5.18 15.98 11.15
N HIS A 52 -6.05 15.18 11.78
CA HIS A 52 -6.16 13.73 11.60
C HIS A 52 -7.52 13.31 11.02
N ASP A 53 -8.28 14.28 10.51
CA ASP A 53 -9.54 14.00 9.83
C ASP A 53 -9.29 13.16 8.57
N ALA A 54 -9.88 11.96 8.55
CA ALA A 54 -9.64 10.98 7.51
C ALA A 54 -10.08 11.50 6.13
N GLU A 55 -11.24 12.13 6.04
CA GLU A 55 -11.78 12.64 4.78
C GLU A 55 -10.87 13.71 4.17
N ARG A 56 -10.38 14.65 4.98
CA ARG A 56 -9.44 15.70 4.54
C ARG A 56 -8.09 15.15 4.12
N ILE A 57 -7.58 14.15 4.84
CA ILE A 57 -6.31 13.49 4.50
C ILE A 57 -6.44 12.75 3.16
N GLU A 58 -7.50 11.99 2.99
CA GLU A 58 -7.78 11.24 1.76
C GLU A 58 -7.97 12.16 0.56
N HIS A 59 -8.71 13.25 0.74
CA HIS A 59 -8.88 14.27 -0.29
C HIS A 59 -7.54 14.85 -0.72
N SER A 60 -6.72 15.28 0.25
CA SER A 60 -5.39 15.85 -0.01
C SER A 60 -4.46 14.85 -0.71
N LEU A 61 -4.56 13.56 -0.38
CA LEU A 61 -3.74 12.51 -0.99
C LEU A 61 -4.20 12.25 -2.43
N SER A 62 -5.50 12.22 -2.66
CA SER A 62 -6.08 12.07 -4.00
C SER A 62 -5.65 13.22 -4.90
N GLU A 63 -5.76 14.46 -4.43
CA GLU A 63 -5.28 15.65 -5.15
C GLU A 63 -3.76 15.60 -5.44
N LEU A 64 -2.97 15.03 -4.52
CA LEU A 64 -1.53 14.88 -4.73
C LEU A 64 -1.22 13.86 -5.83
N VAL A 65 -1.92 12.72 -5.82
CA VAL A 65 -1.77 11.66 -6.82
C VAL A 65 -2.26 12.12 -8.20
N ASP A 66 -3.38 12.85 -8.26
CA ASP A 66 -3.92 13.38 -9.52
C ASP A 66 -2.96 14.38 -10.18
N ARG A 67 -2.27 15.21 -9.37
CA ARG A 67 -1.25 16.15 -9.87
C ARG A 67 0.10 15.49 -10.19
N CYS A 68 0.38 14.31 -9.65
CA CYS A 68 1.64 13.59 -9.84
C CYS A 68 1.36 12.09 -10.06
N PRO A 69 1.02 11.69 -11.30
CA PRO A 69 0.68 10.30 -11.63
C PRO A 69 1.80 9.30 -11.32
N GLU A 70 3.06 9.74 -11.34
CA GLU A 70 4.23 8.94 -11.00
C GLU A 70 4.20 8.46 -9.54
N LEU A 71 3.60 9.26 -8.64
CA LEU A 71 3.41 8.90 -7.23
C LEU A 71 2.47 7.70 -7.10
N ALA A 72 1.40 7.66 -7.89
CA ALA A 72 0.48 6.51 -7.93
C ALA A 72 1.23 5.22 -8.26
N SER A 73 2.12 5.29 -9.26
CA SER A 73 2.94 4.15 -9.69
C SER A 73 3.93 3.72 -8.61
N ALA A 74 4.53 4.67 -7.88
CA ALA A 74 5.42 4.39 -6.76
C ALA A 74 4.68 3.74 -5.57
N MET A 75 3.42 4.13 -5.33
CA MET A 75 2.56 3.56 -4.29
C MET A 75 2.00 2.19 -4.66
N ALA A 76 1.76 1.93 -5.95
CA ALA A 76 1.24 0.65 -6.45
C ALA A 76 2.26 -0.49 -6.37
N ARG A 77 3.56 -0.19 -6.25
CA ARG A 77 4.59 -1.22 -6.07
C ARG A 77 4.39 -1.88 -4.70
N PRO A 78 4.09 -3.19 -4.65
CA PRO A 78 4.18 -3.92 -3.41
C PRO A 78 5.63 -3.74 -2.93
N ARG A 79 5.82 -3.21 -1.72
CA ARG A 79 7.11 -3.35 -1.06
C ARG A 79 7.37 -4.85 -1.04
N ALA A 80 8.29 -5.30 -1.88
CA ALA A 80 8.83 -6.64 -1.82
C ALA A 80 9.64 -6.73 -0.52
N SER A 81 8.97 -6.72 0.63
CA SER A 81 9.38 -7.53 1.76
C SER A 81 9.03 -8.98 1.40
N ALA A 82 9.63 -9.45 0.31
CA ALA A 82 9.86 -10.85 0.09
C ALA A 82 10.76 -11.31 1.24
N LYS A 83 10.14 -11.62 2.39
CA LYS A 83 10.61 -12.77 3.16
C LYS A 83 10.48 -13.93 2.19
N ALA A 84 11.52 -14.13 1.39
CA ALA A 84 11.70 -15.34 0.63
C ALA A 84 11.53 -16.48 1.63
N ALA A 85 10.38 -17.13 1.61
CA ALA A 85 10.10 -18.26 2.47
C ALA A 85 11.19 -19.28 2.12
N LYS A 86 12.15 -19.45 3.03
CA LYS A 86 13.24 -20.39 2.84
C LYS A 86 12.62 -21.73 2.47
N PRO A 87 13.00 -22.37 1.35
CA PRO A 87 12.42 -23.64 0.95
C PRO A 87 12.61 -24.63 2.11
N SER A 88 11.49 -25.08 2.70
CA SER A 88 11.55 -25.96 3.87
C SER A 88 12.23 -27.26 3.46
N LEU A 89 13.18 -27.73 4.28
CA LEU A 89 13.89 -29.00 4.05
C LEU A 89 12.91 -30.19 3.87
N TRP A 90 11.69 -30.07 4.39
CA TRP A 90 10.59 -31.03 4.23
C TRP A 90 10.08 -31.17 2.78
N SER A 91 10.18 -30.13 1.96
CA SER A 91 9.82 -30.17 0.53
C SER A 91 10.80 -30.98 -0.33
N ARG A 92 11.95 -31.39 0.22
CA ARG A 92 12.87 -32.35 -0.39
C ARG A 92 12.56 -33.80 0.02
N LEU A 93 12.11 -34.06 1.25
CA LEU A 93 11.80 -35.42 1.71
C LEU A 93 10.51 -36.00 1.09
N GLY A 94 9.48 -35.17 0.86
CA GLY A 94 8.21 -35.63 0.27
C GLY A 94 8.33 -36.16 -1.17
N ARG A 95 9.38 -35.78 -1.90
CA ARG A 95 9.67 -36.31 -3.25
C ARG A 95 10.20 -37.74 -3.24
N TRP A 96 10.82 -38.18 -2.14
CA TRP A 96 11.34 -39.54 -2.02
C TRP A 96 10.22 -40.54 -1.70
N PHE A 97 9.23 -40.13 -0.92
CA PHE A 97 8.07 -40.97 -0.58
C PHE A 97 7.08 -41.17 -1.74
N ARG A 98 6.87 -40.17 -2.61
CA ARG A 98 6.03 -40.36 -3.81
C ARG A 98 6.59 -41.35 -4.82
N LYS A 99 7.91 -41.61 -4.79
CA LYS A 99 8.55 -42.56 -5.70
C LYS A 99 8.47 -44.02 -5.23
N ARG A 100 7.92 -44.28 -4.03
CA ARG A 100 7.80 -45.63 -3.45
C ARG A 100 6.38 -46.23 -3.52
N ILE A 101 5.37 -45.47 -3.93
CA ILE A 101 3.96 -45.94 -3.92
C ILE A 101 3.54 -46.57 -5.28
N ASP A 102 4.36 -46.46 -6.35
CA ASP A 102 4.10 -47.13 -7.65
C ASP A 102 4.72 -48.54 -7.76
N LEU A 103 4.64 -49.35 -6.69
CA LEU A 103 4.95 -50.78 -6.70
C LEU A 103 3.91 -51.53 -5.88
N SER A 104 2.69 -51.59 -6.41
CA SER A 104 1.66 -52.56 -6.02
C SER A 104 0.75 -52.76 -7.24
N ALA A 105 1.25 -53.57 -8.17
CA ALA A 105 0.42 -54.44 -8.98
C ALA A 105 -0.11 -55.58 -8.08
#